data_AF-A0A2S7WSS6-F1
#
_entry.id   AF-A0A2S7WSS6-F1
#
_cell.length_a   1.000
_cell.length_b   1.000
_cell.length_c   1.000
_cell.angle_alpha   90.00
_cell.angle_beta   90.00
_cell.angle_gamma   90.00
#
_symmetry.space_group_name_H-M   'P 1'
#
loop_
_entity.id
_entity.type
_entity.pdbx_description
1 polymer ?
#
loop_
_entity_poly.entity_id
_entity_poly.type
_entity_poly.pdbx_seq_one_letter_code
_entity_poly.pdbx_strand_id
1 'polypeptide(L)'
;MKTYISLLFIFICSLSFGQKKIIKGKVLDSVTKVQIPYAIITIFNADKIIDGTSTDKFGDFSIQLNTQATHLKISFIGYDLSTINLNNFTFIEANIFYLKPALNALDEVIINAEQSTTSLKIDRKIINIGADLQQAGATALEAFDQVAEIQTDLGTGTLSLRGSGNVRLLINGKPSGLNPTELLEQLPASSILRVEIITSPSAKNLADGLSGIINVILKKNSLNGLNVNINGGFGTKRYNYGLNGNYSLGFINFRWNLSQAGRKMDSKQTIFQRYTNGNTRDFFAPHDFNGLVKTISTGIDFFY
;
A
#
# COMPACT_ATOMS: atom_id res chain seq x y z
N MET A 1 62.45 -38.93 46.56
CA MET A 1 62.09 -39.36 45.19
C MET A 1 60.59 -39.65 45.00
N LYS A 2 59.86 -40.21 45.99
CA LYS A 2 58.42 -40.50 45.84
C LYS A 2 57.50 -39.27 45.73
N THR A 3 57.87 -38.13 46.32
CA THR A 3 57.09 -36.87 46.25
C THR A 3 57.20 -36.16 44.90
N TYR A 4 58.33 -36.25 44.22
CA TYR A 4 58.53 -35.63 42.90
C TYR A 4 57.78 -36.38 41.77
N ILE A 5 57.58 -37.69 41.91
CA ILE A 5 56.80 -38.50 40.96
C ILE A 5 55.30 -38.16 41.03
N SER A 6 54.79 -37.81 42.22
CA SER A 6 53.39 -37.37 42.38
C SER A 6 53.13 -36.00 41.74
N LEU A 7 54.10 -35.08 41.78
CA LEU A 7 53.99 -33.76 41.15
C LEU A 7 53.99 -33.83 39.62
N LEU A 8 54.71 -34.80 39.04
CA LEU A 8 54.76 -35.01 37.59
C LEU A 8 53.43 -35.55 37.03
N PHE A 9 52.69 -36.33 37.82
CA PHE A 9 51.40 -36.90 37.40
C PHE A 9 50.26 -35.86 37.38
N ILE A 10 50.36 -34.81 38.20
CA ILE A 10 49.42 -33.67 38.22
C ILE A 10 49.60 -32.73 37.02
N PHE A 11 50.80 -32.68 36.43
CA PHE A 11 51.07 -31.82 35.26
C PHE A 11 50.61 -32.45 33.92
N ILE A 12 50.40 -33.77 33.87
CA ILE A 12 49.91 -34.46 32.67
C ILE A 12 48.38 -34.39 32.54
N CYS A 13 47.66 -34.12 33.62
CA CYS A 13 46.18 -34.06 33.61
C CYS A 13 45.61 -32.72 33.11
N SER A 14 46.43 -31.69 32.90
CA SER A 14 45.99 -30.38 32.40
C SER A 14 46.00 -30.25 30.87
N LEU A 15 46.39 -31.29 30.13
CA LEU A 15 46.27 -31.37 28.67
C LEU A 15 44.94 -32.00 28.25
N SER A 16 43.82 -31.55 28.84
CA SER A 16 42.51 -31.82 28.26
C SER A 16 42.32 -30.90 27.06
N PHE A 17 42.74 -31.38 25.90
CA PHE A 17 42.50 -30.72 24.62
C PHE A 17 40.99 -30.52 24.45
N GLY A 18 40.53 -29.26 24.49
CA GLY A 18 39.23 -28.90 23.96
C GLY A 18 39.19 -29.31 22.49
N GLN A 19 38.41 -30.35 22.16
CA GLN A 19 38.25 -30.82 20.79
C GLN A 19 37.64 -29.68 19.96
N LYS A 20 38.48 -28.99 19.17
CA LYS A 20 38.02 -27.97 18.22
C LYS A 20 37.20 -28.66 17.14
N LYS A 21 35.88 -28.55 17.22
CA LYS A 21 34.97 -29.11 16.21
C LYS A 21 34.84 -28.10 15.07
N ILE A 22 35.29 -28.47 13.88
CA ILE A 22 35.17 -27.63 12.69
C ILE A 22 34.03 -28.18 11.84
N ILE A 23 33.02 -27.35 11.56
CA ILE A 23 31.97 -27.66 10.58
C ILE A 23 32.38 -27.06 9.25
N LYS A 24 32.43 -27.90 8.22
CA LYS A 24 32.66 -27.49 6.83
C LYS A 24 31.48 -27.92 5.97
N GLY A 25 31.13 -27.09 4.99
CA GLY A 25 30.15 -27.47 3.99
C GLY A 25 30.01 -26.48 2.84
N LYS A 26 29.20 -26.87 1.86
CA LYS A 26 28.87 -26.09 0.67
C LYS A 26 27.36 -25.89 0.58
N VAL A 27 26.93 -24.68 0.26
CA VAL A 27 25.50 -24.35 0.10
C VAL A 27 25.15 -24.25 -1.38
N LEU A 28 24.15 -25.04 -1.80
CA LEU A 28 23.66 -25.10 -3.17
C LEU A 28 22.15 -24.83 -3.22
N ASP A 29 21.67 -24.34 -4.36
CA ASP A 29 20.25 -24.31 -4.70
C ASP A 29 19.73 -25.74 -4.86
N SER A 30 18.62 -26.06 -4.21
CA SER A 30 17.99 -27.38 -4.26
C SER A 30 17.54 -27.81 -5.66
N VAL A 31 17.17 -26.85 -6.52
CA VAL A 31 16.62 -27.03 -7.86
C VAL A 31 17.74 -26.95 -8.89
N THR A 32 18.43 -25.81 -8.97
CA THR A 32 19.44 -25.57 -10.03
C THR A 32 20.77 -26.23 -9.74
N LYS A 33 21.02 -26.64 -8.49
CA LYS A 33 22.32 -27.16 -7.99
C LYS A 33 23.47 -26.16 -8.12
N VAL A 34 23.17 -24.90 -8.42
CA VAL A 34 24.15 -23.82 -8.48
C VAL A 34 24.56 -23.43 -7.05
N GLN A 35 25.83 -23.08 -6.87
CA GLN A 35 26.36 -22.63 -5.59
C GLN A 35 25.76 -21.30 -5.16
N ILE A 36 25.48 -21.16 -3.86
CA ILE A 36 24.92 -19.93 -3.27
C ILE A 36 26.03 -19.22 -2.50
N PRO A 37 26.61 -18.15 -3.08
CA PRO A 37 27.62 -17.36 -2.41
C PRO A 37 26.99 -16.44 -1.35
N TYR A 38 27.74 -16.13 -0.30
CA TYR A 38 27.36 -15.22 0.77
C TYR A 38 26.05 -15.58 1.52
N ALA A 39 25.65 -16.85 1.52
CA ALA A 39 24.60 -17.37 2.40
C ALA A 39 25.04 -17.24 3.86
N ILE A 40 24.13 -16.84 4.74
CA ILE A 40 24.40 -16.66 6.17
C ILE A 40 24.18 -17.99 6.87
N ILE A 41 25.18 -18.44 7.64
CA ILE A 41 25.11 -19.61 8.50
C ILE A 41 25.12 -19.13 9.95
N THR A 42 24.08 -19.46 10.71
CA THR A 42 23.97 -19.14 12.13
C THR A 42 23.91 -20.43 12.95
N ILE A 43 24.75 -20.53 13.98
CA ILE A 43 24.86 -21.71 14.84
C ILE A 43 24.16 -21.45 16.18
N PHE A 44 23.38 -22.44 16.62
CA PHE A 44 22.58 -22.36 17.84
C PHE A 44 22.93 -23.45 18.84
N ASN A 45 22.91 -23.09 20.12
CA ASN A 45 22.80 -24.03 21.24
C ASN A 45 21.45 -23.81 21.91
N ALA A 46 20.55 -24.79 21.76
CA ALA A 46 19.11 -24.61 22.00
C ALA A 46 18.62 -23.36 21.25
N ASP A 47 18.11 -22.35 21.95
CA ASP A 47 17.58 -21.13 21.31
C ASP A 47 18.58 -19.96 21.26
N LYS A 48 19.80 -20.15 21.77
CA LYS A 48 20.82 -19.08 21.80
C LYS A 48 21.76 -19.19 20.62
N ILE A 49 21.96 -18.07 19.93
CA ILE A 49 23.01 -17.93 18.91
C ILE A 49 24.36 -17.99 19.62
N ILE A 50 25.23 -18.88 19.16
CA ILE A 50 26.58 -19.08 19.72
C ILE A 50 27.68 -18.67 18.75
N ASP A 51 27.45 -18.72 17.44
CA ASP A 51 28.40 -18.29 16.42
C ASP A 51 27.70 -18.14 15.04
N GLY A 52 28.41 -17.63 14.05
CA GLY A 52 27.94 -17.56 12.67
C GLY A 52 29.03 -17.23 11.66
N THR A 53 28.80 -17.58 10.41
CA THR A 53 29.69 -17.24 9.29
C THR A 53 28.87 -17.06 8.01
N SER A 54 29.54 -16.80 6.90
CA SER A 54 28.92 -16.76 5.58
C SER A 54 29.65 -17.67 4.60
N THR A 55 28.96 -18.11 3.54
CA THR A 55 29.64 -18.81 2.44
C THR A 55 30.49 -17.86 1.61
N ASP A 56 31.58 -18.39 1.03
CA ASP A 56 32.42 -17.67 0.10
C ASP A 56 31.78 -17.58 -1.31
N LYS A 57 32.54 -17.03 -2.28
CA LYS A 57 32.10 -16.93 -3.69
C LYS A 57 31.81 -18.27 -4.37
N PHE A 58 32.28 -19.38 -3.80
CA PHE A 58 32.06 -20.75 -4.27
C PHE A 58 31.02 -21.52 -3.45
N GLY A 59 30.32 -20.82 -2.55
CA GLY A 59 29.30 -21.41 -1.68
C GLY A 59 29.88 -22.22 -0.51
N ASP A 60 31.19 -22.21 -0.30
CA ASP A 60 31.86 -22.98 0.75
C ASP A 60 31.91 -22.19 2.06
N PHE A 61 31.78 -22.88 3.21
CA PHE A 61 31.98 -22.30 4.53
C PHE A 61 32.74 -23.24 5.47
N SER A 62 33.40 -22.65 6.45
CA SER A 62 34.08 -23.36 7.54
C SER A 62 33.95 -22.56 8.83
N ILE A 63 33.48 -23.19 9.90
CA ILE A 63 33.34 -22.56 11.22
C ILE A 63 33.89 -23.47 12.31
N GLN A 64 34.72 -22.91 13.19
CA GLN A 64 35.27 -23.61 14.34
C GLN A 64 34.39 -23.34 15.55
N LEU A 65 33.81 -24.39 16.12
CA LEU A 65 32.99 -24.29 17.31
C LEU A 65 33.83 -24.48 18.57
N ASN A 66 33.67 -23.55 19.50
CA ASN A 66 34.28 -23.62 20.84
C ASN A 66 33.30 -24.14 21.90
N THR A 67 32.00 -24.22 21.57
CA THR A 67 30.92 -24.68 22.43
C THR A 67 30.07 -25.74 21.73
N GLN A 68 29.26 -26.48 22.48
CA GLN A 68 28.35 -27.47 21.88
C GLN A 68 27.27 -26.76 21.06
N ALA A 69 27.07 -27.21 19.82
CA ALA A 69 26.00 -26.76 18.95
C ALA A 69 24.89 -27.82 18.86
N THR A 70 23.65 -27.36 18.77
CA THR A 70 22.46 -28.21 18.65
C THR A 70 21.93 -28.24 17.22
N HIS A 71 21.90 -27.09 16.56
CA HIS A 71 21.46 -26.96 15.18
C HIS A 71 22.11 -25.75 14.52
N LEU A 72 22.12 -25.74 13.18
CA LEU A 72 22.49 -24.58 12.38
C LEU A 72 21.33 -24.16 11.49
N LYS A 73 21.28 -22.87 11.19
CA LYS A 73 20.33 -22.28 10.26
C LYS A 73 21.10 -21.65 9.11
N ILE A 74 20.62 -21.89 7.89
CA ILE A 74 21.17 -21.31 6.68
C ILE A 74 20.09 -20.45 6.04
N SER A 75 20.42 -19.20 5.76
CA SER A 75 19.53 -18.25 5.10
C SER A 75 20.23 -17.50 3.97
N PHE A 76 19.47 -17.22 2.92
CA PHE A 76 19.87 -16.36 1.82
C PHE A 76 18.64 -15.71 1.22
N ILE A 77 18.78 -14.50 0.68
CA ILE A 77 17.67 -13.74 0.13
C ILE A 77 17.03 -14.52 -1.03
N GLY A 78 15.70 -14.69 -0.99
CA GLY A 78 14.95 -15.46 -1.99
C GLY A 78 14.90 -16.97 -1.75
N TYR A 79 15.34 -17.46 -0.58
CA TYR A 79 15.32 -18.88 -0.23
C TYR A 79 14.64 -19.10 1.13
N ASP A 80 14.02 -20.27 1.29
CA ASP A 80 13.45 -20.69 2.57
C ASP A 80 14.56 -20.93 3.61
N LEU A 81 14.29 -20.55 4.86
CA LEU A 81 15.20 -20.78 5.98
C LEU A 81 15.37 -22.30 6.21
N SER A 82 16.60 -22.79 6.05
CA SER A 82 16.91 -24.21 6.28
C SER A 82 17.50 -24.42 7.67
N THR A 83 16.93 -25.35 8.45
CA THR A 83 17.42 -25.71 9.79
C THR A 83 17.95 -27.13 9.78
N ILE A 84 19.22 -27.32 10.18
CA ILE A 84 19.88 -28.62 10.24
C ILE A 84 20.28 -28.95 11.67
N ASN A 85 19.77 -30.07 12.19
CA ASN A 85 20.13 -30.58 13.52
C ASN A 85 21.52 -31.21 13.50
N LEU A 86 22.36 -30.79 14.45
CA LEU A 86 23.76 -31.22 14.55
C LEU A 86 23.96 -32.42 15.48
N ASN A 87 22.93 -32.86 16.20
CA ASN A 87 23.00 -33.94 17.19
C ASN A 87 23.43 -35.30 16.61
N ASN A 88 23.13 -35.57 15.33
CA ASN A 88 23.51 -36.80 14.62
C ASN A 88 24.51 -36.55 13.47
N PHE A 89 25.15 -35.38 13.46
CA PHE A 89 25.97 -34.97 12.32
C PHE A 89 27.37 -35.55 12.42
N THR A 90 27.76 -36.38 11.45
CA THR A 90 29.14 -36.81 11.33
C THR A 90 29.93 -35.68 10.71
N PHE A 91 30.96 -35.20 11.40
CA PHE A 91 31.89 -34.16 10.90
C PHE A 91 32.80 -34.77 9.83
N ILE A 92 32.21 -35.26 8.74
CA ILE A 92 32.91 -35.75 7.55
C ILE A 92 33.12 -34.54 6.63
N GLU A 93 34.23 -34.56 5.90
CA GLU A 93 34.60 -33.51 4.96
C GLU A 93 33.50 -33.26 3.91
N ALA A 94 33.16 -31.98 3.73
CA ALA A 94 32.30 -31.42 2.69
C ALA A 94 30.82 -31.85 2.71
N ASN A 95 30.08 -31.47 3.77
CA ASN A 95 28.62 -31.58 3.76
C ASN A 95 28.00 -30.61 2.76
N ILE A 96 27.07 -31.09 1.95
CA ILE A 96 26.31 -30.25 1.01
C ILE A 96 24.95 -29.93 1.63
N PHE A 97 24.66 -28.63 1.73
CA PHE A 97 23.39 -28.12 2.22
C PHE A 97 22.60 -27.52 1.07
N TYR A 98 21.33 -27.87 0.99
CA TYR A 98 20.44 -27.35 -0.04
C TYR A 98 19.52 -26.28 0.54
N LEU A 99 19.49 -25.12 -0.10
CA LEU A 99 18.43 -24.13 0.12
C LEU A 99 17.38 -24.27 -0.97
N LYS A 100 16.12 -24.29 -0.56
CA LYS A 100 15.00 -24.29 -1.49
C LYS A 100 14.68 -22.84 -1.87
N PRO A 101 14.61 -22.50 -3.17
CA PRO A 101 14.10 -21.20 -3.59
C PRO A 101 12.72 -20.99 -2.98
N ALA A 102 12.54 -19.86 -2.29
CA ALA A 102 11.24 -19.50 -1.75
C ALA A 102 10.33 -19.20 -2.93
N LEU A 103 9.35 -20.08 -3.19
CA LEU A 103 8.30 -19.84 -4.20
C LEU A 103 7.26 -18.83 -3.73
N ASN A 104 7.49 -18.23 -2.57
CA ASN A 104 6.70 -17.13 -2.07
C ASN A 104 7.14 -15.91 -2.86
N ALA A 105 6.32 -15.55 -3.86
CA ALA A 105 6.18 -14.18 -4.31
C ALA A 105 6.34 -13.31 -3.05
N LEU A 106 7.33 -12.42 -3.04
CA LEU A 106 7.57 -11.46 -1.97
C LEU A 106 6.22 -11.12 -1.34
N ASP A 107 5.94 -11.69 -0.17
CA ASP A 107 5.01 -11.05 0.74
C ASP A 107 5.77 -9.77 1.05
N GLU A 108 5.46 -8.78 0.20
CA GLU A 108 5.74 -7.38 0.35
C GLU A 108 5.71 -7.17 1.85
N VAL A 109 6.84 -6.74 2.42
CA VAL A 109 6.86 -6.37 3.83
C VAL A 109 5.68 -5.44 3.99
N ILE A 110 4.60 -5.95 4.56
CA ILE A 110 3.43 -5.16 4.95
C ILE A 110 3.99 -4.40 6.14
N ILE A 111 4.77 -3.36 5.84
CA ILE A 111 4.76 -2.20 6.68
C ILE A 111 3.26 -1.88 6.70
N ASN A 112 2.64 -2.10 7.85
CA ASN A 112 1.36 -1.50 8.20
C ASN A 112 1.56 0.03 8.27
N ALA A 113 2.13 0.62 7.21
CA ALA A 113 1.93 1.98 6.88
C ALA A 113 0.53 1.93 6.26
N GLU A 114 -0.43 2.33 7.07
CA GLU A 114 -1.77 2.75 6.67
C GLU A 114 -1.70 3.90 5.64
N GLN A 115 -0.76 3.88 4.69
CA GLN A 115 -0.42 4.98 3.80
C GLN A 115 -0.69 4.57 2.36
N SER A 116 -1.18 5.51 1.59
CA SER A 116 -1.54 5.31 0.20
C SER A 116 -0.28 5.23 -0.66
N THR A 117 -0.15 4.14 -1.40
CA THR A 117 1.04 3.89 -2.25
C THR A 117 0.73 4.21 -3.70
N THR A 118 1.71 4.79 -4.38
CA THR A 118 1.63 5.10 -5.81
C THR A 118 2.56 4.18 -6.60
N SER A 119 2.04 3.51 -7.61
CA SER A 119 2.80 2.67 -8.55
C SER A 119 2.58 3.18 -9.98
N LEU A 120 3.66 3.32 -10.74
CA LEU A 120 3.61 3.75 -12.14
C LEU A 120 3.76 2.52 -13.05
N LYS A 121 2.78 2.29 -13.92
CA LYS A 121 2.86 1.32 -15.02
C LYS A 121 2.99 2.05 -16.35
N ILE A 122 3.38 1.32 -17.39
CA ILE A 122 3.60 1.83 -18.74
C ILE A 122 2.36 2.54 -19.31
N ASP A 123 1.16 2.06 -18.97
CA ASP A 123 -0.12 2.50 -19.51
C ASP A 123 -1.01 3.26 -18.51
N ARG A 124 -0.69 3.20 -17.21
CA ARG A 124 -1.52 3.76 -16.14
C ARG A 124 -0.73 4.06 -14.88
N LYS A 125 -1.16 5.08 -14.14
CA LYS A 125 -0.73 5.29 -12.76
C LYS A 125 -1.74 4.64 -11.82
N ILE A 126 -1.26 3.85 -10.87
CA ILE A 126 -2.09 3.17 -9.87
C ILE A 126 -1.83 3.79 -8.51
N ILE A 127 -2.88 4.20 -7.84
CA ILE A 127 -2.85 4.72 -6.48
C ILE A 127 -3.65 3.77 -5.61
N ASN A 128 -2.99 3.03 -4.73
CA ASN A 128 -3.68 2.20 -3.75
C ASN A 128 -4.15 3.08 -2.61
N ILE A 129 -5.43 2.96 -2.25
CA ILE A 129 -6.06 3.80 -1.22
C ILE A 129 -5.84 3.13 0.14
N GLY A 130 -4.82 3.61 0.86
CA GLY A 130 -4.47 3.23 2.23
C GLY A 130 -5.43 3.81 3.28
N ALA A 131 -5.17 3.53 4.55
CA ALA A 131 -6.05 4.01 5.64
C ALA A 131 -5.95 5.53 5.86
N ASP A 132 -4.84 6.17 5.47
CA ASP A 132 -4.62 7.61 5.45
C ASP A 132 -5.63 8.35 4.58
N LEU A 133 -5.84 7.90 3.34
CA LEU A 133 -6.82 8.48 2.43
C LEU A 133 -8.26 8.03 2.77
N GLN A 134 -8.44 6.87 3.40
CA GLN A 134 -9.75 6.45 3.94
C GLN A 134 -10.17 7.27 5.17
N GLN A 135 -9.20 7.74 5.97
CA GLN A 135 -9.46 8.59 7.13
C GLN A 135 -9.56 10.07 6.73
N ALA A 136 -8.91 10.49 5.64
CA ALA A 136 -8.93 11.86 5.15
C ALA A 136 -10.28 12.27 4.50
N GLY A 137 -11.13 11.30 4.11
CA GLY A 137 -12.43 11.58 3.49
C GLY A 137 -13.46 10.50 3.76
N ALA A 138 -14.70 10.90 4.07
CA ALA A 138 -15.84 10.01 4.24
C ALA A 138 -16.31 9.42 2.89
N THR A 139 -16.11 10.17 1.79
CA THR A 139 -16.52 9.79 0.43
C THR A 139 -15.33 9.66 -0.52
N ALA A 140 -15.52 8.96 -1.64
CA ALA A 140 -14.51 8.82 -2.69
C ALA A 140 -14.11 10.18 -3.27
N LEU A 141 -15.06 11.11 -3.34
CA LEU A 141 -14.82 12.47 -3.82
C LEU A 141 -13.82 13.21 -2.91
N GLU A 142 -14.01 13.15 -1.60
CA GLU A 142 -13.09 13.77 -0.62
C GLU A 142 -11.71 13.10 -0.62
N ALA A 143 -11.66 11.77 -0.78
CA ALA A 143 -10.39 11.05 -0.92
C ALA A 143 -9.64 11.45 -2.20
N PHE A 144 -10.35 11.83 -3.27
CA PHE A 144 -9.75 12.24 -4.55
C PHE A 144 -9.18 13.65 -4.49
N ASP A 145 -9.74 14.54 -3.66
CA ASP A 145 -9.21 15.89 -3.44
C ASP A 145 -7.78 15.86 -2.88
N GLN A 146 -7.42 14.80 -2.16
CA GLN A 146 -6.07 14.57 -1.64
C GLN A 146 -5.09 14.02 -2.69
N VAL A 147 -5.58 13.61 -3.87
CA VAL A 147 -4.76 13.10 -4.96
C VAL A 147 -4.37 14.27 -5.86
N ALA A 148 -3.15 14.77 -5.74
CA ALA A 148 -2.66 15.99 -6.42
C ALA A 148 -2.89 16.09 -7.95
N GLU A 149 -3.13 14.97 -8.64
CA GLU A 149 -3.38 14.95 -10.09
C GLU A 149 -4.86 15.04 -10.47
N ILE A 150 -5.75 14.76 -9.51
CA ILE A 150 -7.20 14.84 -9.64
C ILE A 150 -7.64 16.12 -8.95
N GLN A 151 -8.30 16.99 -9.69
CA GLN A 151 -8.88 18.21 -9.15
C GLN A 151 -10.39 18.04 -9.14
N THR A 152 -10.95 17.99 -7.93
CA THR A 152 -12.38 17.94 -7.66
C THR A 152 -12.85 19.31 -7.22
N ASP A 153 -13.69 19.96 -8.03
CA ASP A 153 -14.38 21.16 -7.57
C ASP A 153 -15.66 20.75 -6.83
N LEU A 154 -15.58 20.72 -5.49
CA LEU A 154 -16.70 20.40 -4.59
C LEU A 154 -17.87 21.42 -4.66
N GLY A 155 -17.65 22.59 -5.27
CA GLY A 155 -18.68 23.63 -5.42
C GLY A 155 -19.45 23.56 -6.75
N THR A 156 -18.80 23.11 -7.82
CA THR A 156 -19.42 22.95 -9.16
C THR A 156 -19.72 21.50 -9.52
N GLY A 157 -19.18 20.54 -8.77
CA GLY A 157 -19.35 19.12 -9.03
C GLY A 157 -18.59 18.65 -10.27
N THR A 158 -17.44 19.28 -10.59
CA THR A 158 -16.67 18.96 -11.79
C THR A 158 -15.39 18.20 -11.44
N LEU A 159 -15.19 17.03 -12.06
CA LEU A 159 -13.98 16.22 -11.94
C LEU A 159 -13.04 16.56 -13.09
N SER A 160 -11.80 16.94 -12.77
CA SER A 160 -10.78 17.25 -13.77
C SER A 160 -9.46 16.53 -13.48
N LEU A 161 -8.73 16.22 -14.54
CA LEU A 161 -7.43 15.57 -14.48
C LEU A 161 -6.40 16.52 -15.07
N ARG A 162 -5.44 16.97 -14.25
CA ARG A 162 -4.40 17.95 -14.65
C ARG A 162 -4.99 19.18 -15.37
N GLY A 163 -6.09 19.72 -14.85
CA GLY A 163 -6.76 20.91 -15.40
C GLY A 163 -7.65 20.67 -16.63
N SER A 164 -7.77 19.42 -17.13
CA SER A 164 -8.73 19.10 -18.18
C SER A 164 -9.98 18.44 -17.60
N GLY A 165 -11.16 19.01 -17.90
CA GLY A 165 -12.45 18.56 -17.38
C GLY A 165 -13.11 17.42 -18.17
N ASN A 166 -12.58 17.03 -19.34
CA ASN A 166 -13.18 15.96 -20.14
C ASN A 166 -12.62 14.58 -19.72
N VAL A 167 -13.06 14.07 -18.57
CA VAL A 167 -12.57 12.83 -17.96
C VAL A 167 -13.69 11.81 -17.88
N ARG A 168 -13.41 10.55 -18.25
CA ARG A 168 -14.36 9.44 -18.09
C ARG A 168 -14.10 8.69 -16.79
N LEU A 169 -15.13 8.54 -15.96
CA LEU A 169 -15.08 7.75 -14.73
C LEU A 169 -15.59 6.32 -15.01
N LEU A 170 -14.80 5.33 -14.58
CA LEU A 170 -15.16 3.91 -14.60
C LEU A 170 -15.18 3.37 -13.17
N ILE A 171 -16.08 2.43 -12.89
CA ILE A 171 -16.09 1.63 -11.67
C ILE A 171 -15.84 0.17 -12.05
N ASN A 172 -14.78 -0.44 -11.52
CA ASN A 172 -14.36 -1.80 -11.86
C ASN A 172 -14.28 -2.03 -13.39
N GLY A 173 -13.80 -1.03 -14.14
CA GLY A 173 -13.66 -1.07 -15.59
C GLY A 173 -14.95 -0.83 -16.39
N LYS A 174 -16.10 -0.61 -15.73
CA LYS A 174 -17.39 -0.34 -16.38
C LYS A 174 -17.74 1.15 -16.31
N PRO A 175 -18.24 1.77 -17.40
CA PRO A 175 -18.68 3.15 -17.37
C PRO A 175 -19.96 3.29 -16.54
N SER A 176 -20.05 4.34 -15.74
CA SER A 176 -21.27 4.70 -15.01
C SER A 176 -22.13 5.65 -15.84
N GLY A 177 -23.45 5.51 -15.75
CA GLY A 177 -24.41 6.43 -16.36
C GLY A 177 -24.68 7.69 -15.54
N LEU A 178 -24.16 7.75 -14.30
CA LEU A 178 -24.27 8.93 -13.44
C LEU A 178 -23.15 9.93 -13.71
N ASN A 179 -23.40 11.19 -13.33
CA ASN A 179 -22.33 12.19 -13.29
C ASN A 179 -21.19 11.67 -12.37
N PRO A 180 -19.92 11.74 -12.83
CA PRO A 180 -18.76 11.32 -12.04
C PRO A 180 -18.78 11.78 -10.57
N THR A 181 -19.21 13.01 -10.32
CA THR A 181 -19.21 13.58 -8.97
C THR A 181 -20.28 12.96 -8.09
N GLU A 182 -21.51 12.83 -8.58
CA GLU A 182 -22.60 12.18 -7.84
C GLU A 182 -22.27 10.73 -7.49
N LEU A 183 -21.54 10.04 -8.37
CA LEU A 183 -21.09 8.67 -8.14
C LEU A 183 -20.04 8.61 -7.03
N LEU A 184 -19.06 9.53 -7.04
CA LEU A 184 -17.99 9.58 -6.05
C LEU A 184 -18.49 10.03 -4.67
N GLU A 185 -19.52 10.88 -4.60
CA GLU A 185 -20.18 11.23 -3.33
C GLU A 185 -20.93 10.06 -2.68
N GLN A 186 -21.39 9.09 -3.48
CA GLN A 186 -22.13 7.93 -3.00
C GLN A 186 -21.21 6.76 -2.61
N LEU A 187 -19.95 6.78 -3.05
CA LEU A 187 -18.98 5.72 -2.75
C LEU A 187 -18.21 6.06 -1.47
N PRO A 188 -18.26 5.22 -0.43
CA PRO A 188 -17.41 5.41 0.75
C PRO A 188 -15.94 5.27 0.38
N ALA A 189 -15.04 6.12 0.90
CA ALA A 189 -13.60 5.99 0.63
C ALA A 189 -13.06 4.61 1.04
N SER A 190 -13.60 4.04 2.13
CA SER A 190 -13.26 2.69 2.64
C SER A 190 -13.59 1.55 1.68
N SER A 191 -14.51 1.75 0.74
CA SER A 191 -14.88 0.75 -0.29
C SER A 191 -13.85 0.64 -1.42
N ILE A 192 -13.01 1.65 -1.57
CA ILE A 192 -12.05 1.75 -2.67
C ILE A 192 -10.80 0.95 -2.30
N LEU A 193 -10.39 0.08 -3.21
CA LEU A 193 -9.11 -0.62 -3.12
C LEU A 193 -8.00 0.22 -3.74
N ARG A 194 -8.23 0.71 -4.97
CA ARG A 194 -7.26 1.53 -5.71
C ARG A 194 -7.94 2.35 -6.80
N VAL A 195 -7.25 3.39 -7.25
CA VAL A 195 -7.61 4.24 -8.37
C VAL A 195 -6.57 4.08 -9.47
N GLU A 196 -7.02 3.88 -10.69
CA GLU A 196 -6.16 3.81 -11.88
C GLU A 196 -6.42 5.05 -12.74
N ILE A 197 -5.36 5.82 -12.98
CA ILE A 197 -5.38 7.01 -13.83
C ILE A 197 -4.72 6.63 -15.16
N ILE A 198 -5.50 6.69 -16.23
CA ILE A 198 -5.08 6.34 -17.59
C ILE A 198 -5.03 7.63 -18.40
N THR A 199 -3.83 8.16 -18.60
CA THR A 199 -3.56 9.41 -19.33
C THR A 199 -3.27 9.18 -20.82
N SER A 200 -3.14 7.92 -21.24
CA SER A 200 -2.94 7.52 -22.65
C SER A 200 -4.10 6.61 -23.10
N PRO A 201 -5.31 7.17 -23.29
CA PRO A 201 -6.45 6.36 -23.68
C PRO A 201 -6.27 5.79 -25.10
N SER A 202 -6.82 4.59 -25.35
CA SER A 202 -6.78 3.95 -26.68
C SER A 202 -7.40 4.83 -27.77
N ALA A 203 -7.02 4.63 -29.04
CA ALA A 203 -7.48 5.41 -30.20
C ALA A 203 -9.01 5.63 -30.27
N LYS A 204 -9.82 4.67 -29.81
CA LYS A 204 -11.30 4.79 -29.75
C LYS A 204 -11.79 5.89 -28.80
N ASN A 205 -11.07 6.14 -27.71
CA ASN A 205 -11.43 7.11 -26.66
C ASN A 205 -10.84 8.50 -26.95
N LEU A 206 -9.79 8.59 -27.78
CA LEU A 206 -9.22 9.86 -28.27
C LEU A 206 -10.17 10.57 -29.25
N ALA A 207 -11.01 9.81 -29.97
CA ALA A 207 -12.01 10.36 -30.88
C ALA A 207 -13.14 11.13 -30.15
N ASP A 208 -13.39 10.82 -28.88
CA ASP A 208 -14.39 11.50 -28.02
C ASP A 208 -13.82 12.77 -27.34
N GLY A 209 -12.56 13.14 -27.61
CA GLY A 209 -11.90 14.30 -26.99
C GLY A 209 -11.57 14.14 -25.51
N LEU A 210 -11.56 12.91 -24.99
CA LEU A 210 -11.28 12.61 -23.59
C LEU A 210 -9.82 12.88 -23.26
N SER A 211 -9.59 13.58 -22.14
CA SER A 211 -8.26 13.92 -21.64
C SER A 211 -7.69 12.88 -20.67
N GLY A 212 -8.51 11.91 -20.26
CA GLY A 212 -8.09 10.79 -19.43
C GLY A 212 -9.25 9.93 -18.96
N ILE A 213 -8.92 8.76 -18.42
CA ILE A 213 -9.87 7.85 -17.79
C ILE A 213 -9.43 7.64 -16.34
N ILE A 214 -10.36 7.79 -15.41
CA ILE A 214 -10.18 7.44 -14.00
C ILE A 214 -11.00 6.17 -13.76
N ASN A 215 -10.34 5.10 -13.31
CA ASN A 215 -10.99 3.83 -13.00
C ASN A 215 -10.85 3.52 -11.52
N VAL A 216 -11.98 3.45 -10.83
CA VAL A 216 -12.05 3.16 -9.39
C VAL A 216 -12.27 1.66 -9.22
N ILE A 217 -11.33 0.98 -8.57
CA ILE A 217 -11.42 -0.43 -8.23
C ILE A 217 -11.91 -0.56 -6.80
N LEU A 218 -13.03 -1.25 -6.60
CA LEU A 218 -13.63 -1.47 -5.30
C LEU A 218 -13.10 -2.77 -4.66
N LYS A 219 -13.13 -2.86 -3.32
CA LYS A 219 -12.81 -4.08 -2.58
C LYS A 219 -13.86 -5.17 -2.89
N LYS A 220 -13.43 -6.44 -3.07
CA LYS A 220 -14.29 -7.57 -3.49
C LYS A 220 -15.55 -7.78 -2.62
N ASN A 221 -15.48 -7.48 -1.32
CA ASN A 221 -16.62 -7.61 -0.40
C ASN A 221 -17.47 -6.34 -0.25
N SER A 222 -17.13 -5.25 -0.95
CA SER A 222 -17.87 -3.99 -0.83
C SER A 222 -19.09 -3.90 -1.76
N LEU A 223 -19.24 -4.87 -2.67
CA LEU A 223 -20.25 -4.84 -3.73
C LEU A 223 -21.56 -5.55 -3.38
N ASN A 224 -21.69 -6.21 -2.23
CA ASN A 224 -22.92 -6.91 -1.86
C ASN A 224 -23.41 -6.43 -0.49
N GLY A 225 -24.69 -6.06 -0.41
CA GLY A 225 -25.33 -5.59 0.81
C GLY A 225 -25.79 -4.14 0.76
N LEU A 226 -26.22 -3.63 1.92
CA LEU A 226 -26.72 -2.27 2.11
C LEU A 226 -25.58 -1.37 2.59
N ASN A 227 -25.29 -0.32 1.83
CA ASN A 227 -24.44 0.78 2.27
C ASN A 227 -25.32 2.02 2.47
N VAL A 228 -25.17 2.67 3.61
CA VAL A 228 -25.86 3.92 3.94
C VAL A 228 -24.82 4.89 4.46
N ASN A 229 -24.82 6.10 3.93
CA ASN A 229 -24.02 7.20 4.43
C ASN A 229 -24.96 8.35 4.83
N ILE A 230 -24.70 8.88 6.01
CA ILE A 230 -25.37 10.05 6.56
C ILE A 230 -24.28 11.07 6.78
N ASN A 231 -24.42 12.22 6.13
CA ASN A 231 -23.50 13.34 6.26
C ASN A 231 -24.27 14.58 6.69
N GLY A 232 -23.59 15.45 7.42
CA GLY A 232 -24.15 16.71 7.87
C GLY A 232 -23.06 17.64 8.34
N GLY A 233 -23.22 18.91 8.02
CA GLY A 233 -22.26 19.94 8.35
C GLY A 233 -22.97 21.25 8.66
N PHE A 234 -22.52 21.93 9.70
CA PHE A 234 -23.00 23.25 10.08
C PHE A 234 -21.83 24.23 10.13
N GLY A 235 -22.04 25.42 9.61
CA GLY A 235 -21.07 26.52 9.65
C GLY A 235 -21.79 27.86 9.65
N THR A 236 -21.05 28.94 9.91
CA THR A 236 -21.61 30.29 10.16
C THR A 236 -22.54 30.79 9.06
N LYS A 237 -22.29 30.43 7.80
CA LYS A 237 -23.12 30.83 6.65
C LYS A 237 -23.49 29.66 5.72
N ARG A 238 -23.26 28.42 6.14
CA ARG A 238 -23.59 27.24 5.34
C ARG A 238 -24.04 26.09 6.22
N TYR A 239 -24.99 25.31 5.74
CA TYR A 239 -25.34 24.04 6.35
C TYR A 239 -25.64 23.03 5.25
N ASN A 240 -25.42 21.76 5.55
CA ASN A 240 -25.86 20.65 4.73
C ASN A 240 -26.25 19.47 5.62
N TYR A 241 -27.18 18.67 5.11
CA TYR A 241 -27.44 17.32 5.62
C TYR A 241 -27.89 16.45 4.46
N GLY A 242 -27.35 15.24 4.41
CA GLY A 242 -27.53 14.29 3.35
C GLY A 242 -27.63 12.87 3.89
N LEU A 243 -28.49 12.10 3.27
CA LEU A 243 -28.71 10.69 3.51
C LEU A 243 -28.69 10.03 2.13
N ASN A 244 -27.68 9.22 1.88
CA ASN A 244 -27.55 8.48 0.63
C ASN A 244 -27.18 7.03 0.90
N GLY A 245 -27.37 6.18 -0.09
CA GLY A 245 -27.06 4.77 0.07
C GLY A 245 -27.30 3.97 -1.18
N ASN A 246 -26.83 2.74 -1.14
CA ASN A 246 -27.05 1.77 -2.18
C ASN A 246 -27.25 0.36 -1.61
N TYR A 247 -28.09 -0.42 -2.29
CA TYR A 247 -28.29 -1.83 -2.02
C TYR A 247 -27.88 -2.65 -3.24
N SER A 248 -26.86 -3.49 -3.05
CA SER A 248 -26.26 -4.24 -4.15
C SER A 248 -26.40 -5.75 -3.95
N LEU A 249 -26.89 -6.43 -4.99
CA LEU A 249 -27.17 -7.87 -5.04
C LEU A 249 -26.25 -8.59 -6.04
N GLY A 250 -25.04 -8.07 -6.27
CA GLY A 250 -24.03 -8.63 -7.19
C GLY A 250 -24.32 -8.38 -8.68
N PHE A 251 -25.53 -8.67 -9.15
CA PHE A 251 -25.96 -8.47 -10.54
C PHE A 251 -26.81 -7.21 -10.73
N ILE A 252 -27.29 -6.60 -9.65
CA ILE A 252 -28.09 -5.36 -9.67
C ILE A 252 -27.71 -4.49 -8.47
N ASN A 253 -27.68 -3.17 -8.66
CA ASN A 253 -27.42 -2.20 -7.60
C ASN A 253 -28.44 -1.06 -7.64
N PHE A 254 -29.22 -0.94 -6.57
CA PHE A 254 -30.17 0.14 -6.35
C PHE A 254 -29.52 1.27 -5.55
N ARG A 255 -29.68 2.52 -5.96
CA ARG A 255 -29.11 3.71 -5.33
C ARG A 255 -30.19 4.72 -5.00
N TRP A 256 -29.98 5.46 -3.93
CA TRP A 256 -30.85 6.55 -3.50
C TRP A 256 -30.04 7.65 -2.81
N ASN A 257 -30.47 8.89 -2.98
CA ASN A 257 -29.86 10.07 -2.37
C ASN A 257 -30.96 11.07 -2.02
N LEU A 258 -30.90 11.58 -0.80
CA LEU A 258 -31.70 12.68 -0.29
C LEU A 258 -30.77 13.66 0.39
N SER A 259 -30.69 14.90 -0.09
CA SER A 259 -29.85 15.92 0.53
C SER A 259 -30.47 17.30 0.49
N GLN A 260 -30.05 18.14 1.43
CA GLN A 260 -30.41 19.54 1.51
C GLN A 260 -29.19 20.35 1.94
N ALA A 261 -28.89 21.40 1.18
CA ALA A 261 -27.77 22.30 1.46
C ALA A 261 -28.22 23.76 1.34
N GLY A 262 -27.90 24.55 2.36
CA GLY A 262 -28.15 25.99 2.40
C GLY A 262 -26.84 26.76 2.46
N ARG A 263 -26.72 27.83 1.67
CA ARG A 263 -25.57 28.73 1.69
C ARG A 263 -26.03 30.19 1.62
N LYS A 264 -25.52 30.99 2.56
CA LYS A 264 -25.58 32.44 2.54
C LYS A 264 -24.21 32.99 2.20
N MET A 265 -24.14 33.98 1.34
CA MET A 265 -22.92 34.71 1.02
C MET A 265 -23.26 36.18 1.01
N ASP A 266 -22.58 36.94 1.86
CA ASP A 266 -22.69 38.40 1.86
C ASP A 266 -21.29 38.90 1.51
N SER A 267 -21.17 39.55 0.36
CA SER A 267 -19.92 40.09 -0.16
C SER A 267 -20.10 41.58 -0.38
N LYS A 268 -19.28 42.39 0.30
CA LYS A 268 -19.27 43.84 0.13
C LYS A 268 -17.97 44.21 -0.58
N GLN A 269 -18.07 44.61 -1.84
CA GLN A 269 -16.92 45.02 -2.63
C GLN A 269 -17.01 46.52 -2.97
N THR A 270 -15.88 47.20 -2.85
CA THR A 270 -15.72 48.57 -3.36
C THR A 270 -14.66 48.54 -4.43
N ILE A 271 -15.03 48.94 -5.65
CA ILE A 271 -14.14 48.98 -6.80
C ILE A 271 -13.65 50.42 -6.98
N PHE A 272 -12.34 50.62 -6.90
CA PHE A 272 -11.68 51.90 -7.14
C PHE A 272 -11.18 51.94 -8.59
N GLN A 273 -11.69 52.88 -9.38
CA GLN A 273 -11.25 53.10 -10.75
C GLN A 273 -10.47 54.41 -10.84
N ARG A 274 -9.19 54.33 -11.20
CA ARG A 274 -8.36 55.51 -11.48
C ARG A 274 -8.18 55.67 -12.99
N TYR A 275 -8.59 56.81 -13.50
CA TYR A 275 -8.47 57.16 -14.91
C TYR A 275 -7.08 57.75 -15.19
N THR A 276 -6.60 57.61 -16.42
CA THR A 276 -5.30 58.12 -16.89
C THR A 276 -5.16 59.63 -16.77
N ASN A 277 -6.28 60.36 -16.70
CA ASN A 277 -6.32 61.81 -16.46
C ASN A 277 -6.22 62.21 -14.97
N GLY A 278 -6.04 61.23 -14.07
CA GLY A 278 -5.91 61.47 -12.63
C GLY A 278 -7.21 61.42 -11.84
N ASN A 279 -8.38 61.36 -12.49
CA ASN A 279 -9.66 61.25 -11.81
C ASN A 279 -9.85 59.88 -11.17
N THR A 280 -10.54 59.81 -10.04
CA THR A 280 -10.92 58.57 -9.37
C THR A 280 -12.43 58.45 -9.28
N ARG A 281 -12.93 57.22 -9.36
CA ARG A 281 -14.33 56.89 -9.15
C ARG A 281 -14.44 55.59 -8.37
N ASP A 282 -15.31 55.60 -7.38
CA ASP A 282 -15.52 54.46 -6.50
C ASP A 282 -16.93 53.90 -6.71
N PHE A 283 -17.02 52.59 -6.83
CA PHE A 283 -18.28 51.88 -6.97
C PHE A 283 -18.46 50.90 -5.82
N PHE A 284 -19.52 51.05 -5.05
CA PHE A 284 -19.93 50.06 -4.06
C PHE A 284 -20.82 49.01 -4.75
N ALA A 285 -20.38 47.76 -4.74
CA ALA A 285 -21.06 46.61 -5.33
C ALA A 285 -21.29 45.54 -4.26
N PRO A 286 -22.40 45.63 -3.50
CA PRO A 286 -22.79 44.56 -2.59
C PRO A 286 -23.36 43.39 -3.39
N HIS A 287 -23.00 42.18 -3.01
CA HIS A 287 -23.54 40.95 -3.56
C HIS A 287 -23.96 40.03 -2.41
N ASP A 288 -25.27 39.88 -2.26
CA ASP A 288 -25.89 39.01 -1.28
C ASP A 288 -26.55 37.83 -2.01
N PHE A 289 -26.17 36.62 -1.63
CA PHE A 289 -26.69 35.37 -2.18
C PHE A 289 -27.22 34.49 -1.05
N ASN A 290 -28.45 34.00 -1.21
CA ASN A 290 -29.06 33.03 -0.30
C ASN A 290 -29.63 31.88 -1.12
N GLY A 291 -28.89 30.78 -1.18
CA GLY A 291 -29.23 29.59 -1.95
C GLY A 291 -29.65 28.44 -1.06
N LEU A 292 -30.72 27.75 -1.46
CA LEU A 292 -31.13 26.48 -0.89
C LEU A 292 -31.24 25.46 -2.03
N VAL A 293 -30.53 24.35 -1.91
CA VAL A 293 -30.58 23.21 -2.83
C VAL A 293 -31.16 22.03 -2.09
N LYS A 294 -32.12 21.34 -2.72
CA LYS A 294 -32.67 20.07 -2.26
C LYS A 294 -32.52 19.07 -3.39
N THR A 295 -31.93 17.93 -3.10
CA THR A 295 -31.69 16.88 -4.09
C THR A 295 -32.41 15.61 -3.65
N ILE A 296 -33.16 15.03 -4.58
CA ILE A 296 -33.68 13.68 -4.48
C ILE A 296 -33.27 12.96 -5.76
N SER A 297 -32.57 11.83 -5.63
CA SER A 297 -32.22 11.02 -6.79
C SER A 297 -32.27 9.53 -6.45
N THR A 298 -32.58 8.73 -7.46
CA THR A 298 -32.59 7.26 -7.38
C THR A 298 -31.98 6.70 -8.66
N GLY A 299 -31.42 5.50 -8.60
CA GLY A 299 -30.78 4.87 -9.75
C GLY A 299 -30.70 3.35 -9.63
N ILE A 300 -30.65 2.67 -10.77
CA ILE A 300 -30.48 1.22 -10.85
C ILE A 300 -29.39 0.94 -11.88
N ASP A 301 -28.37 0.17 -11.50
CA ASP A 301 -27.41 -0.40 -12.43
C ASP A 301 -27.55 -1.92 -12.49
N PHE A 302 -27.36 -2.48 -13.69
CA PHE A 302 -27.27 -3.92 -13.92
C PHE A 302 -25.83 -4.30 -14.27
N PHE A 303 -25.33 -5.35 -13.63
CA PHE A 303 -24.01 -5.90 -13.87
C PHE A 303 -24.16 -7.28 -14.55
N TYR A 304 -24.02 -7.29 -15.87
CA TYR A 304 -23.78 -8.50 -16.67
C TYR A 304 -22.33 -8.96 -16.58
#